data_AF-A0A436H3K9-F1
#
_entry.id   AF-A0A436H3K9-F1
#
_cell.length_a   1.000
_cell.length_b   1.000
_cell.length_c   1.000
_cell.angle_alpha   90.00
_cell.angle_beta   90.00
_cell.angle_gamma   90.00
#
_symmetry.space_group_name_H-M   'P 1'
#
loop_
_entity.id
_entity.type
_entity.pdbx_description
1 polymer ?
#
loop_
_entity_poly.entity_id
_entity_poly.type
_entity_poly.pdbx_seq_one_letter_code
_entity_poly.pdbx_strand_id
1 'polypeptide(L)'
;PTAEALNATIATFGLPKPAFENMLDARIFDLYDDPMPSRTDLEGYCGETAAALIQLAAMVLDPVGAPRFADLAGRAGCAQAMTGLLLLLPLHRRRGQCFVPADILAAAGSSPEEFIAGDGGPGAKRAVAAMMALAREHLSAFEQGAPTLPVSLRPAFLPLALSRAYLGKMENGSPLEGVARLSALRRHWLLLRRASKGWPAL
;
A
#
# COMPACT_ATOMS: atom_id res chain seq x y z
N PRO A 1 -0.10 -5.32 27.53
CA PRO A 1 -0.91 -6.24 26.70
C PRO A 1 -0.45 -6.33 25.23
N THR A 2 -0.54 -5.28 24.40
CA THR A 2 -0.20 -5.38 22.96
C THR A 2 1.27 -5.68 22.71
N ALA A 3 2.19 -4.97 23.39
CA ALA A 3 3.63 -5.20 23.25
C ALA A 3 4.06 -6.61 23.72
N GLU A 4 3.44 -7.12 24.79
CA GLU A 4 3.70 -8.49 25.28
C GLU A 4 3.23 -9.54 24.27
N ALA A 5 2.02 -9.37 23.72
CA ALA A 5 1.50 -10.26 22.68
C ALA A 5 2.36 -10.22 21.41
N LEU A 6 2.85 -9.05 21.01
CA LEU A 6 3.77 -8.92 19.88
C LEU A 6 5.11 -9.62 20.16
N ASN A 7 5.71 -9.41 21.34
CA ASN A 7 6.94 -10.08 21.74
C ASN A 7 6.80 -11.60 21.75
N ALA A 8 5.68 -12.11 22.28
CA ALA A 8 5.37 -13.53 22.24
C ALA A 8 5.25 -14.05 20.79
N THR A 9 4.55 -13.31 19.92
CA THR A 9 4.41 -13.65 18.49
C THR A 9 5.77 -13.68 17.78
N ILE A 10 6.61 -12.67 18.00
CA ILE A 10 7.96 -12.62 17.42
C ILE A 10 8.77 -13.84 17.83
N ALA A 11 8.74 -14.21 19.11
CA ALA A 11 9.45 -15.37 19.62
C ALA A 11 8.89 -16.69 19.06
N THR A 12 7.57 -16.86 19.02
CA THR A 12 6.91 -18.09 18.56
C THR A 12 7.16 -18.36 17.07
N PHE A 13 7.13 -17.33 16.23
CA PHE A 13 7.25 -17.48 14.77
C PHE A 13 8.64 -17.10 14.23
N GLY A 14 9.60 -16.78 15.10
CA GLY A 14 10.96 -16.41 14.70
C GLY A 14 10.99 -15.18 13.77
N LEU A 15 10.13 -14.19 14.01
CA LEU A 15 10.00 -13.04 13.12
C LEU A 15 11.23 -12.11 13.23
N PRO A 16 11.70 -11.53 12.11
CA PRO A 16 12.89 -10.69 12.11
C PRO A 16 12.60 -9.37 12.82
N LYS A 17 13.20 -9.15 13.99
CA LYS A 17 13.14 -7.87 14.71
C LYS A 17 13.53 -6.66 13.84
N PRO A 18 14.55 -6.74 12.96
CA PRO A 18 14.90 -5.61 12.09
C PRO A 18 13.74 -5.13 11.21
N ALA A 19 12.81 -6.00 10.80
CA ALA A 19 11.65 -5.57 10.01
C ALA A 19 10.69 -4.65 10.80
N PHE A 20 10.62 -4.82 12.12
CA PHE A 20 9.82 -3.93 12.98
C PHE A 20 10.55 -2.61 13.23
N GLU A 21 11.87 -2.65 13.42
CA GLU A 21 12.72 -1.46 13.58
C GLU A 21 12.66 -0.60 12.32
N ASN A 22 12.88 -1.20 11.14
CA ASN A 22 12.76 -0.48 9.86
C ASN A 22 11.36 0.12 9.66
N MET A 23 10.30 -0.59 10.05
CA MET A 23 8.94 -0.05 9.97
C MET A 23 8.77 1.17 10.88
N LEU A 24 9.35 1.17 12.08
CA LEU A 24 9.35 2.33 12.97
C LEU A 24 10.15 3.49 12.38
N ASP A 25 11.33 3.21 11.83
CA ASP A 25 12.17 4.21 11.17
C ASP A 25 11.48 4.83 9.96
N ALA A 26 10.79 4.03 9.14
CA ALA A 26 9.98 4.52 8.03
C ALA A 26 8.82 5.43 8.49
N ARG A 27 8.34 5.31 9.73
CA ARG A 27 7.30 6.18 10.30
C ARG A 27 7.86 7.48 10.88
N ILE A 28 9.18 7.59 11.07
CA ILE A 28 9.82 8.86 11.47
C ILE A 28 9.60 9.91 10.38
N PHE A 29 9.68 9.50 9.11
CA PHE A 29 9.35 10.32 7.95
C PHE A 29 7.97 10.98 8.07
N ASP A 30 6.96 10.20 8.48
CA ASP A 30 5.58 10.69 8.66
C ASP A 30 5.46 11.71 9.81
N LEU A 31 6.34 11.63 10.82
CA LEU A 31 6.32 12.48 12.01
C LEU A 31 6.91 13.86 11.74
N TYR A 32 7.96 13.93 10.93
CA TYR A 32 8.64 15.19 10.59
C TYR A 32 8.16 15.81 9.29
N ASP A 33 7.16 15.20 8.63
CA ASP A 33 6.66 15.60 7.31
C ASP A 33 7.79 15.77 6.30
N ASP A 34 8.76 14.84 6.34
CA ASP A 34 9.89 14.83 5.42
C ASP A 34 9.38 14.78 3.96
N PRO A 35 10.06 15.43 3.01
CA PRO A 35 9.65 15.40 1.61
C PRO A 35 9.91 14.01 1.01
N MET A 36 8.95 13.50 0.23
CA MET A 36 9.12 12.23 -0.51
C MET A 36 9.88 12.53 -1.81
N PRO A 37 11.18 12.20 -1.94
CA PRO A 37 11.99 12.73 -3.03
C PRO A 37 11.68 12.07 -4.38
N SER A 38 11.59 10.74 -4.41
CA SER A 38 11.44 9.98 -5.64
C SER A 38 10.43 8.84 -5.56
N ARG A 39 10.07 8.30 -6.73
CA ARG A 39 9.33 7.04 -6.84
C ARG A 39 10.00 5.90 -6.04
N THR A 40 11.33 5.81 -6.08
CA THR A 40 12.08 4.75 -5.38
C THR A 40 11.94 4.88 -3.87
N ASP A 41 11.97 6.11 -3.33
CA ASP A 41 11.78 6.34 -1.89
C ASP A 41 10.37 5.96 -1.45
N LEU A 42 9.35 6.27 -2.26
CA LEU A 42 7.98 5.83 -2.01
C LEU A 42 7.86 4.30 -2.02
N GLU A 43 8.50 3.63 -2.97
CA GLU A 43 8.51 2.16 -3.03
C GLU A 43 9.24 1.55 -1.81
N GLY A 44 10.36 2.15 -1.37
CA GLY A 44 11.05 1.78 -0.13
C GLY A 44 10.17 1.96 1.11
N TYR A 45 9.50 3.11 1.23
CA TYR A 45 8.53 3.36 2.30
C TYR A 45 7.40 2.32 2.30
N CYS A 46 6.85 1.99 1.13
CA CYS A 46 5.84 0.94 1.01
C CYS A 46 6.38 -0.45 1.39
N GLY A 47 7.65 -0.71 1.08
CA GLY A 47 8.41 -1.90 1.45
C GLY A 47 8.47 -2.10 2.97
N GLU A 48 9.01 -1.10 3.68
CA GLU A 48 9.20 -1.18 5.13
C GLU A 48 7.90 -1.05 5.94
N THR A 49 6.78 -0.64 5.31
CA THR A 49 5.49 -0.51 5.97
C THR A 49 4.50 -1.62 5.60
N ALA A 50 3.84 -1.50 4.45
CA ALA A 50 2.75 -2.40 4.07
C ALA A 50 3.28 -3.77 3.60
N ALA A 51 4.37 -3.81 2.82
CA ALA A 51 4.92 -5.06 2.34
C ALA A 51 5.52 -5.89 3.48
N ALA A 52 6.25 -5.25 4.41
CA ALA A 52 6.77 -5.89 5.61
C ALA A 52 5.66 -6.59 6.41
N LEU A 53 4.50 -5.94 6.62
CA LEU A 53 3.38 -6.56 7.32
C LEU A 53 2.80 -7.76 6.58
N ILE A 54 2.68 -7.71 5.25
CA ILE A 54 2.24 -8.86 4.44
C ILE A 54 3.26 -10.01 4.57
N GLN A 55 4.56 -9.70 4.49
CA GLN A 55 5.62 -10.70 4.60
C GLN A 55 5.66 -11.34 5.99
N LEU A 56 5.52 -10.55 7.07
CA LEU A 56 5.44 -11.05 8.44
C LEU A 56 4.22 -11.96 8.63
N ALA A 57 3.05 -11.58 8.09
CA ALA A 57 1.87 -12.43 8.11
C ALA A 57 2.08 -13.74 7.32
N ALA A 58 2.76 -13.68 6.17
CA ALA A 58 3.13 -14.86 5.39
C ALA A 58 4.06 -15.79 6.20
N MET A 59 5.05 -15.25 6.91
CA MET A 59 5.96 -16.03 7.76
C MET A 59 5.24 -16.71 8.92
N VAL A 60 4.23 -16.07 9.50
CA VAL A 60 3.39 -16.67 10.55
C VAL A 60 2.59 -17.86 10.00
N LEU A 61 2.07 -17.76 8.76
CA LEU A 61 1.24 -18.80 8.14
C LEU A 61 2.06 -19.98 7.60
N ASP A 62 3.22 -19.70 7.00
CA ASP A 62 4.08 -20.70 6.36
C ASP A 62 5.54 -20.21 6.34
N PRO A 63 6.32 -20.43 7.41
CA PRO A 63 7.68 -19.91 7.52
C PRO A 63 8.65 -20.51 6.50
N VAL A 64 8.34 -21.71 5.99
CA VAL A 64 9.17 -22.40 4.98
C VAL A 64 8.87 -21.87 3.58
N GLY A 65 7.59 -21.65 3.25
CA GLY A 65 7.15 -21.15 1.96
C GLY A 65 7.35 -19.65 1.77
N ALA A 66 7.12 -18.85 2.82
CA ALA A 66 7.06 -17.38 2.73
C ALA A 66 8.27 -16.70 2.09
N PRO A 67 9.53 -17.09 2.36
CA PRO A 67 10.70 -16.42 1.77
C PRO A 67 10.70 -16.42 0.24
N ARG A 68 10.13 -17.45 -0.40
CA ARG A 68 10.05 -17.57 -1.86
C ARG A 68 9.08 -16.58 -2.52
N PHE A 69 8.23 -15.93 -1.73
CA PHE A 69 7.18 -15.02 -2.20
C PHE A 69 7.38 -13.58 -1.70
N ALA A 70 8.57 -13.24 -1.20
CA ALA A 70 8.90 -11.90 -0.72
C ALA A 70 8.70 -10.82 -1.80
N ASP A 71 9.08 -11.09 -3.05
CA ASP A 71 8.85 -10.16 -4.16
C ASP A 71 7.35 -9.90 -4.39
N LEU A 72 6.51 -10.94 -4.29
CA LEU A 72 5.05 -10.78 -4.37
C LEU A 72 4.51 -9.94 -3.20
N ALA A 73 5.04 -10.14 -1.98
CA ALA A 73 4.69 -9.32 -0.83
C ALA A 73 5.08 -7.85 -1.04
N GLY A 74 6.24 -7.58 -1.64
CA GLY A 74 6.67 -6.25 -2.08
C GLY A 74 5.66 -5.58 -3.02
N ARG A 75 5.30 -6.26 -4.11
CA ARG A 75 4.31 -5.77 -5.09
C ARG A 75 2.94 -5.54 -4.46
N ALA A 76 2.48 -6.48 -3.63
CA ALA A 76 1.21 -6.36 -2.92
C ALA A 76 1.20 -5.17 -1.94
N GLY A 77 2.28 -5.01 -1.18
CA GLY A 77 2.46 -3.94 -0.22
C GLY A 77 2.47 -2.57 -0.89
N CYS A 78 3.24 -2.38 -1.96
CA CYS A 78 3.23 -1.15 -2.75
C CYS A 78 1.84 -0.80 -3.28
N ALA A 79 1.15 -1.75 -3.90
CA ALA A 79 -0.19 -1.54 -4.41
C ALA A 79 -1.19 -1.16 -3.30
N GLN A 80 -1.12 -1.83 -2.15
CA GLN A 80 -1.98 -1.54 -0.99
C GLN A 80 -1.68 -0.17 -0.39
N ALA A 81 -0.40 0.13 -0.12
CA ALA A 81 0.03 1.37 0.50
C ALA A 81 -0.33 2.59 -0.37
N MET A 82 0.03 2.56 -1.65
CA MET A 82 -0.26 3.65 -2.58
C MET A 82 -1.77 3.87 -2.76
N THR A 83 -2.56 2.80 -2.80
CA THR A 83 -4.03 2.92 -2.80
C THR A 83 -4.53 3.55 -1.49
N GLY A 84 -3.96 3.18 -0.35
CA GLY A 84 -4.27 3.78 0.95
C GLY A 84 -3.94 5.26 1.02
N LEU A 85 -2.76 5.66 0.55
CA LEU A 85 -2.31 7.05 0.46
C LEU A 85 -3.28 7.89 -0.40
N LEU A 86 -3.73 7.35 -1.53
CA LEU A 86 -4.73 8.01 -2.38
C LEU A 86 -6.10 8.15 -1.71
N LEU A 87 -6.55 7.13 -0.97
CA LEU A 87 -7.81 7.18 -0.22
C LEU A 87 -7.77 8.21 0.92
N LEU A 88 -6.61 8.40 1.52
CA LEU A 88 -6.36 9.33 2.62
C LEU A 88 -5.86 10.70 2.13
N LEU A 89 -5.69 10.90 0.82
CA LEU A 89 -5.13 12.11 0.23
C LEU A 89 -5.79 13.41 0.75
N PRO A 90 -7.14 13.52 0.84
CA PRO A 90 -7.75 14.72 1.38
C PRO A 90 -7.36 15.00 2.84
N LEU A 91 -7.13 13.97 3.64
CA LEU A 91 -6.70 14.10 5.03
C LEU A 91 -5.21 14.51 5.12
N HIS A 92 -4.35 13.86 4.34
CA HIS A 92 -2.92 14.18 4.28
C HIS A 92 -2.70 15.64 3.88
N ARG A 93 -3.36 16.10 2.82
CA ARG A 93 -3.28 17.50 2.37
C ARG A 93 -3.74 18.49 3.44
N ARG A 94 -4.84 18.21 4.14
CA ARG A 94 -5.33 19.05 5.26
C ARG A 94 -4.36 19.11 6.44
N ARG A 95 -3.50 18.12 6.59
CA ARG A 95 -2.45 18.06 7.61
C ARG A 95 -1.12 18.63 7.12
N GLY A 96 -1.04 19.12 5.87
CA GLY A 96 0.20 19.60 5.27
C GLY A 96 1.13 18.50 4.77
N GLN A 97 0.69 17.24 4.75
CA GLN A 97 1.53 16.09 4.41
C GLN A 97 1.47 15.79 2.91
N CYS A 98 2.63 15.59 2.30
CA CYS A 98 2.77 15.23 0.89
C CYS A 98 3.53 13.90 0.71
N PHE A 99 2.77 12.83 0.46
CA PHE A 99 3.33 11.51 0.15
C PHE A 99 3.55 11.28 -1.35
N VAL A 100 3.18 12.23 -2.19
CA VAL A 100 3.45 12.13 -3.63
C VAL A 100 4.92 12.52 -3.86
N PRO A 101 5.70 11.65 -4.55
CA PRO A 101 7.08 11.95 -4.88
C PRO A 101 7.29 13.28 -5.61
N ALA A 102 8.36 13.99 -5.25
CA ALA A 102 8.72 15.26 -5.87
C ALA A 102 9.02 15.13 -7.37
N ASP A 103 9.62 14.02 -7.80
CA ASP A 103 9.83 13.73 -9.23
C ASP A 103 8.51 13.58 -10.02
N ILE A 104 7.50 12.91 -9.44
CA ILE A 104 6.15 12.77 -10.00
C ILE A 104 5.45 14.14 -10.04
N LEU A 105 5.57 14.94 -8.99
CA LEU A 105 5.00 16.29 -8.93
C LEU A 105 5.62 17.19 -9.99
N ALA A 106 6.95 17.20 -10.10
CA ALA A 106 7.67 17.98 -11.10
C ALA A 106 7.28 17.57 -12.52
N ALA A 107 7.21 16.27 -12.81
CA ALA A 107 6.74 15.75 -14.11
C ALA A 107 5.27 16.11 -14.40
N ALA A 108 4.45 16.25 -13.36
CA ALA A 108 3.09 16.73 -13.45
C ALA A 108 2.99 18.28 -13.55
N GLY A 109 4.09 19.02 -13.45
CA GLY A 109 4.12 20.48 -13.43
C GLY A 109 3.54 21.07 -12.14
N SER A 110 3.90 20.48 -10.99
CA SER A 110 3.48 20.86 -9.64
C SER A 110 4.69 20.85 -8.69
N SER A 111 4.56 21.44 -7.51
CA SER A 111 5.47 21.22 -6.37
C SER A 111 4.72 20.58 -5.19
N PRO A 112 5.42 20.08 -4.15
CA PRO A 112 4.78 19.62 -2.92
C PRO A 112 3.92 20.71 -2.27
N GLU A 113 4.42 21.95 -2.21
CA GLU A 113 3.75 23.10 -1.60
C GLU A 113 2.47 23.47 -2.36
N GLU A 114 2.54 23.52 -3.70
CA GLU A 114 1.36 23.76 -4.53
C GLU A 114 0.35 22.62 -4.39
N PHE A 115 0.83 21.37 -4.38
CA PHE A 115 -0.03 20.19 -4.32
C PHE A 115 -0.80 20.10 -3.00
N ILE A 116 -0.20 20.49 -1.87
CA ILE A 116 -0.91 20.51 -0.58
C ILE A 116 -1.85 21.71 -0.45
N ALA A 117 -1.48 22.88 -1.02
CA ALA A 117 -2.26 24.11 -0.91
C ALA A 117 -3.55 24.08 -1.73
N GLY A 118 -4.58 24.81 -1.26
CA GLY A 118 -5.81 25.08 -2.01
C GLY A 118 -6.45 23.83 -2.64
N ASP A 119 -6.69 23.87 -3.95
CA ASP A 119 -7.20 22.74 -4.75
C ASP A 119 -6.08 21.82 -5.27
N GLY A 120 -4.81 22.21 -5.11
CA GLY A 120 -3.60 21.48 -5.50
C GLY A 120 -3.00 21.98 -6.82
N GLY A 121 -3.58 23.03 -7.40
CA GLY A 121 -3.12 23.59 -8.67
C GLY A 121 -3.41 22.72 -9.89
N PRO A 122 -3.03 23.18 -11.09
CA PRO A 122 -3.34 22.51 -12.36
C PRO A 122 -2.63 21.15 -12.51
N GLY A 123 -1.55 20.90 -11.75
CA GLY A 123 -0.80 19.65 -11.77
C GLY A 123 -1.40 18.52 -10.93
N ALA A 124 -2.25 18.81 -9.93
CA ALA A 124 -2.70 17.82 -8.96
C ALA A 124 -3.40 16.60 -9.59
N LYS A 125 -4.26 16.82 -10.59
CA LYS A 125 -4.96 15.71 -11.28
C LYS A 125 -3.98 14.78 -12.00
N ARG A 126 -2.92 15.34 -12.61
CA ARG A 126 -1.87 14.55 -13.28
C ARG A 126 -1.03 13.76 -12.27
N ALA A 127 -0.66 14.39 -11.16
CA ALA A 127 0.09 13.73 -10.08
C ALA A 127 -0.71 12.56 -9.46
N VAL A 128 -2.00 12.76 -9.20
CA VAL A 128 -2.90 11.71 -8.71
C VAL A 128 -3.07 10.58 -9.73
N ALA A 129 -3.19 10.90 -11.02
CA ALA A 129 -3.24 9.90 -12.08
C ALA A 129 -1.94 9.07 -12.16
N ALA A 130 -0.77 9.70 -12.01
CA ALA A 130 0.51 9.02 -11.97
C ALA A 130 0.62 8.07 -10.76
N MET A 131 0.19 8.50 -9.57
CA MET A 131 0.13 7.65 -8.38
C MET A 131 -0.83 6.46 -8.55
N MET A 132 -2.00 6.67 -9.17
CA MET A 132 -2.92 5.59 -9.49
C MET A 132 -2.31 4.59 -10.49
N ALA A 133 -1.62 5.08 -11.51
CA ALA A 133 -0.92 4.23 -12.49
C ALA A 133 0.17 3.38 -11.81
N LEU A 134 0.95 3.98 -10.92
CA LEU A 134 1.99 3.28 -10.17
C LEU A 134 1.41 2.19 -9.25
N ALA A 135 0.33 2.49 -8.53
CA ALA A 135 -0.38 1.49 -7.72
C ALA A 135 -0.91 0.32 -8.58
N ARG A 136 -1.40 0.61 -9.79
CA ARG A 136 -1.87 -0.41 -10.75
C ARG A 136 -0.73 -1.24 -11.32
N GLU A 137 0.43 -0.66 -11.58
CA GLU A 137 1.62 -1.37 -12.04
C GLU A 137 2.01 -2.47 -11.04
N HIS A 138 2.14 -2.11 -9.77
CA HIS A 138 2.43 -3.05 -8.69
C HIS A 138 1.32 -4.09 -8.50
N LEU A 139 0.05 -3.68 -8.56
CA LEU A 139 -1.09 -4.60 -8.47
C LEU A 139 -1.09 -5.62 -9.61
N SER A 140 -0.83 -5.18 -10.84
CA SER A 140 -0.77 -6.05 -12.02
C SER A 140 0.39 -7.04 -11.90
N ALA A 141 1.57 -6.58 -11.48
CA ALA A 141 2.73 -7.44 -11.25
C ALA A 141 2.44 -8.51 -10.19
N PHE A 142 1.77 -8.12 -9.09
CA PHE A 142 1.31 -9.09 -8.09
C PHE A 142 0.33 -10.09 -8.71
N GLU A 143 -0.71 -9.64 -9.42
CA GLU A 143 -1.75 -10.51 -9.97
C GLU A 143 -1.22 -11.50 -11.02
N GLN A 144 -0.15 -11.15 -11.75
CA GLN A 144 0.55 -12.06 -12.65
C GLN A 144 1.29 -13.18 -11.91
N GLY A 145 1.90 -12.87 -10.75
CA GLY A 145 2.59 -13.86 -9.92
C GLY A 145 1.66 -14.66 -9.01
N ALA A 146 0.53 -14.09 -8.62
CA ALA A 146 -0.37 -14.63 -7.59
C ALA A 146 -0.90 -16.06 -7.83
N PRO A 147 -1.07 -16.57 -9.07
CA PRO A 147 -1.44 -17.96 -9.31
C PRO A 147 -0.45 -18.98 -8.73
N THR A 148 0.81 -18.59 -8.54
CA THR A 148 1.86 -19.43 -7.96
C THR A 148 1.79 -19.53 -6.43
N LEU A 149 0.95 -18.73 -5.77
CA LEU A 149 0.82 -18.72 -4.31
C LEU A 149 0.24 -20.04 -3.78
N PRO A 150 0.94 -20.71 -2.85
CA PRO A 150 0.39 -21.87 -2.15
C PRO A 150 -0.83 -21.44 -1.33
N VAL A 151 -1.76 -22.38 -1.12
CA VAL A 151 -3.01 -22.12 -0.39
C VAL A 151 -2.74 -21.58 1.02
N SER A 152 -1.66 -22.04 1.66
CA SER A 152 -1.20 -21.58 2.98
C SER A 152 -0.93 -20.07 3.06
N LEU A 153 -0.39 -19.47 1.99
CA LEU A 153 0.03 -18.07 1.98
C LEU A 153 -1.05 -17.09 1.53
N ARG A 154 -2.06 -17.56 0.78
CA ARG A 154 -3.13 -16.68 0.24
C ARG A 154 -3.79 -15.76 1.28
N PRO A 155 -4.03 -16.16 2.54
CA PRO A 155 -4.64 -15.28 3.54
C PRO A 155 -3.83 -14.02 3.83
N ALA A 156 -2.49 -14.07 3.82
CA ALA A 156 -1.64 -12.91 4.09
C ALA A 156 -1.87 -11.76 3.09
N PHE A 157 -2.31 -12.08 1.87
CA PHE A 157 -2.51 -11.11 0.79
C PHE A 157 -3.95 -10.56 0.73
N LEU A 158 -4.89 -11.07 1.53
CA LEU A 158 -6.29 -10.62 1.51
C LEU A 158 -6.49 -9.11 1.70
N PRO A 159 -5.68 -8.38 2.48
CA PRO A 159 -5.79 -6.92 2.58
C PRO A 159 -5.72 -6.20 1.22
N LEU A 160 -4.99 -6.75 0.24
CA LEU A 160 -4.88 -6.21 -1.11
C LEU A 160 -6.18 -6.34 -1.94
N ALA A 161 -7.10 -7.24 -1.55
CA ALA A 161 -8.26 -7.62 -2.36
C ALA A 161 -9.17 -6.43 -2.75
N LEU A 162 -9.11 -5.34 -1.98
CA LEU A 162 -9.92 -4.15 -2.20
C LEU A 162 -9.26 -3.12 -3.12
N SER A 163 -7.93 -3.18 -3.31
CA SER A 163 -7.17 -2.10 -3.97
C SER A 163 -7.64 -1.85 -5.40
N ARG A 164 -7.84 -2.92 -6.19
CA ARG A 164 -8.39 -2.83 -7.56
C ARG A 164 -9.73 -2.09 -7.61
N ALA A 165 -10.62 -2.39 -6.67
CA ALA A 165 -11.96 -1.81 -6.64
C ALA A 165 -11.95 -0.34 -6.21
N TYR A 166 -11.03 0.04 -5.30
CA TYR A 166 -10.84 1.44 -4.93
C TYR A 166 -10.19 2.25 -6.04
N LEU A 167 -9.13 1.74 -6.68
CA LEU A 167 -8.49 2.39 -7.83
C LEU A 167 -9.49 2.63 -8.96
N GLY A 168 -10.33 1.65 -9.29
CA GLY A 168 -11.38 1.82 -10.31
C GLY A 168 -12.50 2.79 -9.90
N LYS A 169 -12.73 2.98 -8.59
CA LYS A 169 -13.69 3.99 -8.11
C LYS A 169 -13.08 5.40 -8.16
N MET A 170 -11.79 5.53 -7.87
CA MET A 170 -11.03 6.78 -7.92
C MET A 170 -10.75 7.27 -9.34
N GLU A 171 -10.76 6.39 -10.34
CA GLU A 171 -10.72 6.83 -11.74
C GLU A 171 -11.99 7.58 -12.16
N ASN A 172 -13.14 7.16 -11.62
CA ASN A 172 -14.43 7.76 -11.93
C ASN A 172 -14.76 8.98 -11.04
N GLY A 173 -13.93 9.30 -10.05
CA GLY A 173 -14.14 10.43 -9.15
C GLY A 173 -12.84 10.88 -8.49
N SER A 174 -12.60 12.18 -8.41
CA SER A 174 -11.30 12.74 -8.00
C SER A 174 -10.93 12.42 -6.54
N PRO A 175 -9.80 11.74 -6.27
CA PRO A 175 -9.26 11.58 -4.91
C PRO A 175 -8.94 12.88 -4.19
N LEU A 176 -8.84 14.00 -4.93
CA LEU A 176 -8.62 15.33 -4.35
C LEU A 176 -9.88 15.89 -3.69
N GLU A 177 -11.06 15.50 -4.19
CA GLU A 177 -12.36 16.10 -3.81
C GLU A 177 -13.07 15.30 -2.73
N GLY A 178 -12.72 14.02 -2.55
CA GLY A 178 -13.34 13.18 -1.51
C GLY A 178 -12.80 11.76 -1.43
N VAL A 179 -13.20 11.08 -0.35
CA VAL A 179 -12.79 9.71 -0.09
C VAL A 179 -13.67 8.74 -0.89
N ALA A 180 -13.06 7.95 -1.77
CA ALA A 180 -13.77 6.88 -2.46
C ALA A 180 -14.27 5.84 -1.46
N ARG A 181 -15.60 5.60 -1.43
CA ARG A 181 -16.23 4.63 -0.53
C ARG A 181 -16.83 3.45 -1.29
N LEU A 182 -16.40 2.23 -0.95
CA LEU A 182 -17.09 1.01 -1.34
C LEU A 182 -18.14 0.65 -0.28
N SER A 183 -19.29 0.11 -0.69
CA SER A 183 -20.29 -0.37 0.26
C SER A 183 -19.74 -1.52 1.11
N ALA A 184 -20.24 -1.66 2.34
CA ALA A 184 -19.82 -2.75 3.23
C ALA A 184 -20.04 -4.13 2.57
N LEU A 185 -21.19 -4.34 1.92
CA LEU A 185 -21.49 -5.58 1.20
C LEU A 185 -20.46 -5.87 0.10
N ARG A 186 -20.09 -4.86 -0.70
CA ARG A 186 -19.10 -5.02 -1.76
C ARG A 186 -17.72 -5.36 -1.20
N ARG A 187 -17.30 -4.74 -0.10
CA ARG A 187 -16.01 -5.06 0.56
C ARG A 187 -15.97 -6.50 1.06
N HIS A 188 -16.99 -6.92 1.82
CA HIS A 188 -17.07 -8.30 2.32
C HIS A 188 -17.14 -9.32 1.19
N TRP A 189 -17.91 -9.04 0.13
CA TRP A 189 -18.00 -9.92 -1.04
C TRP A 189 -16.66 -10.07 -1.77
N LEU A 190 -15.92 -8.97 -1.97
CA LEU A 190 -14.59 -9.02 -2.61
C LEU A 190 -13.60 -9.84 -1.77
N LEU A 191 -13.57 -9.61 -0.45
CA LEU A 191 -12.73 -10.37 0.48
C LEU A 191 -13.11 -11.86 0.47
N LEU A 192 -14.39 -12.18 0.62
CA LEU A 192 -14.89 -13.56 0.59
C LEU A 192 -14.53 -14.25 -0.74
N ARG A 193 -14.75 -13.57 -1.87
CA ARG A 193 -14.42 -14.11 -3.19
C ARG A 193 -12.93 -14.47 -3.30
N ARG A 194 -12.03 -13.60 -2.82
CA ARG A 194 -10.58 -13.87 -2.81
C ARG A 194 -10.18 -14.92 -1.79
N ALA A 195 -10.82 -14.98 -0.63
CA ALA A 195 -10.59 -16.03 0.35
C ALA A 195 -11.00 -17.42 -0.19
N SER A 196 -12.14 -17.52 -0.89
CA SER A 196 -12.63 -18.79 -1.42
C SER A 196 -11.94 -19.23 -2.72
N LYS A 197 -11.74 -18.29 -3.67
CA LYS A 197 -11.22 -18.62 -5.01
C LYS A 197 -9.72 -18.36 -5.16
N GLY A 198 -9.08 -17.75 -4.16
CA GLY A 198 -7.70 -17.28 -4.26
C GLY A 198 -7.53 -16.15 -5.26
N TRP A 199 -6.37 -16.14 -5.91
CA TRP A 199 -5.95 -15.16 -6.90
C TRP A 199 -5.80 -15.82 -8.27
N PRO A 200 -6.90 -16.15 -8.96
CA PRO A 200 -6.84 -16.68 -10.32
C PRO A 200 -6.15 -15.68 -11.25
N ALA A 201 -5.49 -16.21 -12.28
CA ALA A 201 -4.99 -15.41 -13.39
C ALA A 201 -6.16 -14.61 -14.01
N LEU A 202 -5.87 -13.36 -14.35
CA LEU A 202 -6.82 -12.45 -15.00
C LEU A 202 -6.95 -12.75 -16.49
#